data_AF-A0A2N7GCV8-F1
#
_entry.id   AF-A0A2N7GCV8-F1
#
_cell.length_a   1.000
_cell.length_b   1.000
_cell.length_c   1.000
_cell.angle_alpha   90.00
_cell.angle_beta   90.00
_cell.angle_gamma   90.00
#
_symmetry.space_group_name_H-M   'P 1'
#
loop_
_entity.id
_entity.type
_entity.pdbx_description
1 polymer ?
#
loop_
_entity_poly.entity_id
_entity_poly.type
_entity_poly.pdbx_seq_one_letter_code
_entity_poly.pdbx_strand_id
1 'polypeptide(L)'
;MKRTTTKLLAVNIGLFLTASAFAAVPHTFTSGTPALASQVNANFSDLDTRATSAENDIETLDASVTAIAARVTTLESASPGSDAYTTVAIDCNSDSSALATALENSRNTTTRTTYNVSGACDAIEIIRNDVKIVGDGSASIAYRDSVDYESVYIDAQSNVRFENIALDGNLFAKNSSSIRFNNVALSDPFGDGGGELFFNVQLNTSYLRIDEGSVDFLNLRANRNSTVDIKSGVGGNGLDVISDGNSSVVIDSTAAEFVTVEAISSSFIYSAGLTAEALISEGNSIVEAESITLSNRAEAWGNGRIAVWGDMTVSNDVEILKSSSIVVDGDFSAGTLKCQFSSSMQFGNNVTTTAAFDYDSTTSVDIHKGCFGEIGGTYSFNQGVVVGPLSSLIDSQWNEINSTPQ
;
A
#
# COMPACT_ATOMS: atom_id res chain seq x y z
N MET A 1 17.73 -4.14 -8.52
CA MET A 1 17.21 -2.97 -9.27
C MET A 1 17.29 -3.25 -10.78
N LYS A 2 16.16 -3.06 -11.47
CA LYS A 2 15.78 -3.57 -12.80
C LYS A 2 16.72 -3.09 -13.94
N ARG A 3 17.31 -4.02 -14.70
CA ARG A 3 17.99 -3.80 -16.01
C ARG A 3 17.16 -4.38 -17.17
N THR A 4 15.84 -4.25 -17.14
CA THR A 4 14.93 -4.90 -18.10
C THR A 4 14.28 -3.96 -19.12
N THR A 5 14.38 -2.63 -18.97
CA THR A 5 13.70 -1.67 -19.86
C THR A 5 14.46 -1.33 -21.14
N THR A 6 15.78 -1.49 -21.20
CA THR A 6 16.57 -1.09 -22.39
C THR A 6 16.46 -2.07 -23.56
N LYS A 7 16.15 -3.36 -23.31
CA LYS A 7 16.03 -4.37 -24.38
C LYS A 7 14.68 -4.33 -25.10
N LEU A 8 13.61 -3.85 -24.46
CA LEU A 8 12.27 -3.83 -25.05
C LEU A 8 12.11 -2.71 -26.11
N LEU A 9 12.86 -1.61 -25.97
CA LEU A 9 12.88 -0.52 -26.93
C LEU A 9 13.62 -0.90 -28.22
N ALA A 10 14.69 -1.68 -28.13
CA ALA A 10 15.46 -2.15 -29.29
C ALA A 10 14.68 -3.19 -30.13
N VAL A 11 13.81 -3.99 -29.51
CA VAL A 11 13.00 -5.00 -30.23
C VAL A 11 11.82 -4.36 -30.98
N ASN A 12 11.22 -3.29 -30.47
CA ASN A 12 10.14 -2.59 -31.17
C ASN A 12 10.61 -1.77 -32.39
N ILE A 13 11.86 -1.29 -32.40
CA ILE A 13 12.44 -0.62 -33.59
C ILE A 13 12.76 -1.65 -34.69
N GLY A 14 13.07 -2.90 -34.33
CA GLY A 14 13.38 -3.97 -35.29
C GLY A 14 12.17 -4.55 -36.03
N LEU A 15 10.95 -4.47 -35.47
CA LEU A 15 9.75 -5.09 -36.06
C LEU A 15 9.01 -4.21 -37.10
N PHE A 16 9.44 -2.96 -37.33
CA PHE A 16 8.86 -2.10 -38.37
C PHE A 16 9.59 -2.16 -39.72
N LEU A 17 10.65 -2.97 -39.85
CA LEU A 17 11.49 -3.02 -41.07
C LEU A 17 11.19 -4.17 -42.03
N THR A 18 10.15 -4.97 -41.79
CA THR A 18 9.75 -6.08 -42.68
C THR A 18 8.31 -6.00 -43.17
N ALA A 19 7.85 -4.78 -43.50
CA ALA A 19 6.82 -4.61 -44.52
C ALA A 19 7.54 -4.27 -45.82
N SER A 20 7.34 -5.08 -46.86
CA SER A 20 7.79 -4.83 -48.23
C SER A 20 7.20 -3.51 -48.75
N ALA A 21 7.85 -2.41 -48.39
CA ALA A 21 7.60 -1.10 -48.95
C ALA A 21 8.28 -1.06 -50.31
N PHE A 22 7.49 -1.17 -51.38
CA PHE A 22 7.82 -0.36 -52.55
C PHE A 22 7.92 1.07 -52.01
N ALA A 23 9.13 1.63 -51.97
CA ALA A 23 9.27 3.05 -51.67
C ALA A 23 8.30 3.76 -52.62
N ALA A 24 7.32 4.48 -52.07
CA ALA A 24 6.34 5.21 -52.87
C ALA A 24 7.10 6.25 -53.69
N VAL A 25 7.49 5.87 -54.90
CA VAL A 25 8.18 6.72 -55.87
C VAL A 25 7.17 7.09 -56.97
N PRO A 26 7.32 8.25 -57.62
CA PRO A 26 6.36 8.75 -58.61
C PRO A 26 6.06 7.78 -59.77
N HIS A 27 6.97 6.88 -60.12
CA HIS A 27 6.82 5.92 -61.22
C HIS A 27 7.19 4.49 -60.82
N THR A 28 6.33 3.53 -61.13
CA THR A 28 6.63 2.09 -61.01
C THR A 28 6.96 1.51 -62.39
N PHE A 29 7.85 0.52 -62.44
CA PHE A 29 8.29 -0.10 -63.70
C PHE A 29 7.90 -1.58 -63.73
N THR A 30 7.26 -2.00 -64.82
CA THR A 30 6.93 -3.41 -65.05
C THR A 30 8.09 -4.11 -65.74
N SER A 31 8.45 -5.30 -65.26
CA SER A 31 9.51 -6.12 -65.85
C SER A 31 9.31 -6.32 -67.35
N GLY A 32 10.39 -6.20 -68.13
CA GLY A 32 10.38 -6.36 -69.59
C GLY A 32 9.95 -5.13 -70.39
N THR A 33 9.46 -4.07 -69.75
CA THR A 33 9.09 -2.80 -70.42
C THR A 33 10.21 -1.77 -70.28
N PRO A 34 10.71 -1.16 -71.37
CA PRO A 34 11.69 -0.07 -71.28
C PRO A 34 11.15 1.12 -70.45
N ALA A 35 11.91 1.55 -69.45
CA ALA A 35 11.61 2.74 -68.65
C ALA A 35 12.16 4.00 -69.35
N LEU A 36 11.40 5.11 -69.31
CA LEU A 36 11.93 6.39 -69.77
C LEU A 36 12.97 6.92 -68.77
N ALA A 37 14.11 7.40 -69.27
CA ALA A 37 15.15 7.97 -68.42
C ALA A 37 14.63 9.13 -67.55
N SER A 38 13.69 9.93 -68.07
CA SER A 38 13.03 11.00 -67.31
C SER A 38 12.23 10.50 -66.10
N GLN A 39 11.59 9.34 -66.21
CA GLN A 39 10.82 8.73 -65.11
C GLN A 39 11.74 8.15 -64.04
N VAL A 40 12.84 7.52 -64.47
CA VAL A 40 13.87 7.02 -63.56
C VAL A 40 14.52 8.18 -62.79
N ASN A 41 14.88 9.27 -63.49
CA ASN A 41 15.43 10.47 -62.86
C ASN A 41 14.44 11.14 -61.89
N ALA A 42 13.14 11.15 -62.21
CA ALA A 42 12.12 11.67 -61.30
C ALA A 42 12.02 10.85 -60.00
N ASN A 43 12.13 9.52 -60.07
CA ASN A 43 12.18 8.68 -58.87
C ASN A 43 13.43 8.94 -58.02
N PHE A 44 14.61 9.11 -58.65
CA PHE A 44 15.83 9.44 -57.91
C PHE A 44 15.74 10.82 -57.24
N SER A 45 15.15 11.81 -57.92
CA SER A 45 14.92 13.14 -57.33
C SER A 45 13.96 13.11 -56.14
N ASP A 46 12.92 12.27 -56.18
CA ASP A 46 11.99 12.07 -55.05
C ASP A 46 12.70 11.41 -53.86
N LEU A 47 13.48 10.36 -54.12
CA LEU A 47 14.27 9.68 -53.08
C LEU A 47 15.29 10.62 -52.43
N ASP A 48 15.97 11.46 -53.23
CA ASP A 48 16.95 12.45 -52.75
C ASP A 48 16.30 13.52 -51.85
N THR A 49 15.12 13.99 -52.25
CA THR A 49 14.33 14.95 -51.45
C THR A 49 13.91 14.34 -50.11
N ARG A 50 13.45 13.09 -50.13
CA ARG A 50 13.03 12.37 -48.92
C ARG A 50 14.19 12.04 -48.01
N ALA A 51 15.34 11.66 -48.57
CA ALA A 51 16.57 11.45 -47.82
C ALA A 51 16.99 12.74 -47.11
N THR A 52 17.00 13.87 -47.83
CA THR A 52 17.30 15.20 -47.26
C THR A 52 16.31 15.57 -46.14
N SER A 53 15.02 15.30 -46.33
CA SER A 53 14.01 15.55 -45.27
C SER A 53 14.27 14.71 -44.03
N ALA A 54 14.59 13.42 -44.20
CA ALA A 54 14.90 12.53 -43.09
C ALA A 54 16.18 12.94 -42.36
N GLU A 55 17.21 13.41 -43.07
CA GLU A 55 18.43 13.95 -42.46
C GLU A 55 18.14 15.17 -41.58
N ASN A 56 17.30 16.11 -42.06
CA ASN A 56 16.87 17.28 -41.27
C ASN A 56 16.05 16.90 -40.03
N ASP A 57 15.17 15.90 -40.16
CA ASP A 57 14.38 15.38 -39.03
C ASP A 57 15.29 14.73 -37.97
N ILE A 58 16.32 13.99 -38.40
CA ILE A 58 17.33 13.40 -37.52
C ILE A 58 18.12 14.48 -36.79
N GLU A 59 18.55 15.54 -37.48
CA GLU A 59 19.26 16.68 -36.86
C GLU A 59 18.37 17.38 -35.80
N THR A 60 17.10 17.57 -36.11
CA THR A 60 16.11 18.15 -35.17
C THR A 60 15.91 17.28 -33.93
N LEU A 61 15.86 15.95 -34.12
CA LEU A 61 15.73 15.00 -33.03
C LEU A 61 16.98 14.95 -32.16
N ASP A 62 18.17 14.97 -32.76
CA ASP A 62 19.46 15.01 -32.04
C ASP A 62 19.60 16.27 -31.17
N ALA A 63 19.22 17.43 -31.71
CA ALA A 63 19.16 18.68 -30.96
C ALA A 63 18.17 18.60 -29.77
N SER A 64 17.01 17.97 -29.99
CA SER A 64 15.99 17.77 -28.96
C SER A 64 16.46 16.82 -27.85
N VAL A 65 17.11 15.71 -28.22
CA VAL A 65 17.70 14.76 -27.27
C VAL A 65 18.79 15.42 -26.44
N THR A 66 19.65 16.23 -27.08
CA THR A 66 20.70 17.01 -26.39
C THR A 66 20.09 18.00 -25.39
N ALA A 67 19.02 18.71 -25.78
CA ALA A 67 18.32 19.64 -24.89
C ALA A 67 17.65 18.92 -23.70
N ILE A 68 17.06 17.73 -23.94
CA ILE A 68 16.49 16.91 -22.87
C ILE A 68 17.59 16.42 -21.92
N ALA A 69 18.70 15.91 -22.44
CA ALA A 69 19.83 15.46 -21.62
C ALA A 69 20.39 16.61 -20.74
N ALA A 70 20.48 17.82 -21.28
CA ALA A 70 20.87 19.01 -20.52
C ALA A 70 19.86 19.36 -19.42
N ARG A 71 18.55 19.28 -19.71
CA ARG A 71 17.49 19.48 -18.71
C ARG A 71 17.53 18.40 -17.62
N VAL A 72 17.73 17.13 -17.97
CA VAL A 72 17.87 16.02 -17.01
C VAL A 72 19.09 16.26 -16.13
N THR A 73 20.24 16.59 -16.71
CA THR A 73 21.45 16.92 -15.94
C THR A 73 21.21 18.11 -15.02
N THR A 74 20.47 19.13 -15.47
CA THR A 74 20.09 20.30 -14.65
C THR A 74 19.17 19.91 -13.49
N LEU A 75 18.26 18.96 -13.70
CA LEU A 75 17.37 18.45 -12.66
C LEU A 75 18.05 17.50 -11.69
N GLU A 76 19.03 16.71 -12.16
CA GLU A 76 19.86 15.83 -11.32
C GLU A 76 20.89 16.63 -10.50
N SER A 77 21.41 17.73 -11.05
CA SER A 77 22.34 18.64 -10.37
C SER A 77 21.65 19.74 -9.57
N ALA A 78 20.39 20.03 -9.87
CA ALA A 78 19.49 20.65 -8.91
C ALA A 78 19.29 19.63 -7.78
N SER A 79 20.18 19.68 -6.78
CA SER A 79 19.84 19.29 -5.42
C SER A 79 18.40 19.75 -5.19
N PRO A 80 17.47 18.90 -4.72
CA PRO A 80 16.15 19.38 -4.35
C PRO A 80 16.42 20.58 -3.48
N GLY A 81 16.09 21.77 -3.99
CA GLY A 81 16.36 23.01 -3.27
C GLY A 81 15.70 22.76 -1.94
N SER A 82 16.52 22.67 -0.88
CA SER A 82 16.08 22.38 0.47
C SER A 82 14.80 23.16 0.63
N ASP A 83 13.68 22.47 0.89
CA ASP A 83 12.43 23.13 1.20
C ASP A 83 12.77 24.35 2.05
N ALA A 84 12.27 25.54 1.72
CA ALA A 84 12.71 26.81 2.32
C ALA A 84 12.30 26.89 3.81
N TYR A 85 12.88 26.01 4.61
CA TYR A 85 12.75 25.93 6.05
C TYR A 85 13.92 26.72 6.63
N THR A 86 13.62 27.64 7.55
CA THR A 86 14.66 28.18 8.42
C THR A 86 15.19 27.03 9.30
N THR A 87 16.51 26.91 9.44
CA THR A 87 17.10 25.82 10.23
C THR A 87 17.48 26.32 11.62
N VAL A 88 17.14 25.55 12.65
CA VAL A 88 17.46 25.81 14.05
C VAL A 88 18.10 24.54 14.63
N ALA A 89 19.24 24.70 15.30
CA ALA A 89 19.87 23.60 16.03
C ALA A 89 19.29 23.52 17.46
N ILE A 90 18.95 22.31 17.90
CA ILE A 90 18.41 22.01 19.22
C ILE A 90 19.30 20.95 19.88
N ASP A 91 19.84 21.27 21.06
CA ASP A 91 20.65 20.35 21.86
C ASP A 91 19.93 20.02 23.17
N CYS A 92 19.24 18.89 23.17
CA CYS A 92 18.50 18.40 24.33
C CYS A 92 19.39 17.72 25.37
N ASN A 93 20.70 17.52 25.11
CA ASN A 93 21.63 17.09 26.16
C ASN A 93 21.93 18.22 27.14
N SER A 94 21.95 19.46 26.64
CA SER A 94 22.18 20.66 27.44
C SER A 94 20.89 21.17 28.09
N ASP A 95 19.77 21.08 27.37
CA ASP A 95 18.44 21.49 27.85
C ASP A 95 17.36 20.63 27.20
N SER A 96 16.85 19.64 27.94
CA SER A 96 15.81 18.70 27.46
C SER A 96 14.54 19.39 26.96
N SER A 97 14.26 20.60 27.45
CA SER A 97 13.06 21.38 27.11
C SER A 97 13.24 22.30 25.90
N ALA A 98 14.44 22.35 25.30
CA ALA A 98 14.78 23.30 24.25
C ALA A 98 13.88 23.15 23.00
N LEU A 99 13.55 21.92 22.60
CA LEU A 99 12.65 21.67 21.46
C LEU A 99 11.23 22.18 21.73
N ALA A 100 10.67 21.84 22.89
CA ALA A 100 9.34 22.28 23.30
C ALA A 100 9.25 23.82 23.35
N THR A 101 10.26 24.46 23.93
CA THR A 101 10.36 25.93 23.97
C THR A 101 10.44 26.54 22.57
N ALA A 102 11.21 25.95 21.66
CA ALA A 102 11.34 26.43 20.29
C ALA A 102 10.01 26.32 19.52
N LEU A 103 9.30 25.20 19.65
CA LEU A 103 7.99 24.95 19.03
C LEU A 103 6.91 25.90 19.56
N GLU A 104 6.95 26.22 20.85
CA GLU A 104 6.04 27.19 21.45
C GLU A 104 6.28 28.61 20.90
N ASN A 105 7.54 29.00 20.81
CA ASN A 105 7.92 30.31 20.25
C ASN A 105 7.60 30.43 18.75
N SER A 106 7.58 29.31 18.01
CA SER A 106 7.22 29.28 16.58
C SER A 106 5.73 29.09 16.32
N ARG A 107 4.90 28.93 17.36
CA ARG A 107 3.46 28.70 17.24
C ARG A 107 2.79 29.79 16.40
N ASN A 108 1.97 29.39 15.42
CA ASN A 108 1.30 30.28 14.46
C ASN A 108 2.23 31.08 13.53
N THR A 109 3.52 30.75 13.46
CA THR A 109 4.39 31.38 12.47
C THR A 109 4.08 30.85 11.07
N THR A 110 4.22 31.69 10.05
CA THR A 110 4.12 31.27 8.64
C THR A 110 5.44 30.71 8.10
N THR A 111 6.51 30.83 8.88
CA THR A 111 7.84 30.36 8.52
C THR A 111 7.96 28.88 8.79
N ARG A 112 8.22 28.12 7.74
CA ARG A 112 8.57 26.71 7.82
C ARG A 112 9.90 26.58 8.58
N THR A 113 9.97 25.75 9.63
CA THR A 113 11.21 25.59 10.42
C THR A 113 11.69 24.14 10.52
N THR A 114 12.97 23.90 10.20
CA THR A 114 13.65 22.62 10.43
C THR A 114 14.39 22.70 11.74
N TYR A 115 14.05 21.83 12.68
CA TYR A 115 14.76 21.63 13.94
C TYR A 115 15.70 20.43 13.80
N ASN A 116 17.00 20.68 13.82
CA ASN A 116 18.01 19.63 13.88
C ASN A 116 18.27 19.31 15.35
N VAL A 117 17.87 18.13 15.79
CA VAL A 117 17.79 17.72 17.19
C VAL A 117 18.91 16.74 17.52
N SER A 118 19.52 16.94 18.68
CA SER A 118 20.46 16.02 19.31
C SER A 118 20.08 15.78 20.77
N GLY A 119 20.37 14.59 21.30
CA GLY A 119 20.02 14.19 22.66
C GLY A 119 18.55 13.79 22.85
N ALA A 120 18.15 13.57 24.10
CA ALA A 120 16.80 13.18 24.48
C ALA A 120 15.99 14.41 24.89
N CYS A 121 15.02 14.81 24.07
CA CYS A 121 14.13 15.92 24.37
C CYS A 121 12.95 15.49 25.22
N ASP A 122 12.43 16.41 26.03
CA ASP A 122 11.15 16.24 26.70
C ASP A 122 10.00 16.16 25.67
N ALA A 123 8.86 15.63 26.09
CA ALA A 123 7.66 15.57 25.26
C ALA A 123 7.26 16.92 24.69
N ILE A 124 6.71 16.92 23.48
CA ILE A 124 6.44 18.13 22.70
C ILE A 124 4.97 18.27 22.30
N GLU A 125 4.55 19.54 22.21
CA GLU A 125 3.25 19.94 21.67
C GLU A 125 3.46 20.74 20.39
N ILE A 126 2.83 20.34 19.28
CA ILE A 126 2.91 21.01 17.98
C ILE A 126 1.51 21.50 17.58
N ILE A 127 1.31 22.81 17.70
CA ILE A 127 0.03 23.47 17.38
C ILE A 127 0.24 24.52 16.28
N ARG A 128 -0.56 24.45 15.20
CA ARG A 128 -0.54 25.41 14.08
C ARG A 128 0.86 25.71 13.58
N ASN A 129 1.61 24.65 13.29
CA ASN A 129 3.03 24.73 12.92
C ASN A 129 3.28 23.94 11.62
N ASP A 130 4.21 24.43 10.80
CA ASP A 130 4.76 23.70 9.64
C ASP A 130 6.25 23.44 9.90
N VAL A 131 6.55 22.24 10.37
CA VAL A 131 7.86 21.92 10.94
C VAL A 131 8.42 20.60 10.40
N LYS A 132 9.74 20.57 10.30
CA LYS A 132 10.53 19.36 10.10
C LYS A 132 11.41 19.16 11.32
N ILE A 133 11.37 17.99 11.94
CA ILE A 133 12.19 17.61 13.08
C ILE A 133 13.12 16.49 12.62
N VAL A 134 14.43 16.75 12.65
CA VAL A 134 15.46 15.84 12.13
C VAL A 134 16.40 15.47 13.26
N GLY A 135 16.43 14.19 13.63
CA GLY A 135 17.39 13.68 14.60
C GLY A 135 18.77 13.42 14.00
N ASP A 136 19.78 13.32 14.86
CA ASP A 136 21.16 12.97 14.51
C ASP A 136 21.40 11.45 14.41
N GLY A 137 20.32 10.65 14.43
CA GLY A 137 20.35 9.18 14.48
C GLY A 137 20.40 8.59 15.89
N SER A 138 20.61 9.42 16.92
CA SER A 138 20.52 9.02 18.33
C SER A 138 19.51 9.84 19.13
N ALA A 139 19.05 10.96 18.56
CA ALA A 139 18.05 11.83 19.18
C ALA A 139 16.71 11.11 19.40
N SER A 140 16.05 11.45 20.51
CA SER A 140 14.72 10.94 20.85
C SER A 140 13.82 12.02 21.45
N ILE A 141 12.51 11.75 21.44
CA ILE A 141 11.50 12.52 22.16
C ILE A 141 10.90 11.61 23.23
N ALA A 142 11.18 11.94 24.49
CA ALA A 142 10.72 11.22 25.65
C ALA A 142 9.20 11.40 25.86
N TYR A 143 8.57 10.44 26.53
CA TYR A 143 7.20 10.59 26.99
C TYR A 143 7.08 11.55 28.18
N ARG A 144 5.95 12.26 28.29
CA ARG A 144 5.73 13.33 29.28
C ARG A 144 5.68 12.81 30.71
N ASP A 145 4.90 11.76 30.93
CA ASP A 145 4.70 11.13 32.22
C ASP A 145 4.22 9.69 32.06
N SER A 146 4.17 8.96 33.18
CA SER A 146 3.75 7.56 33.22
C SER A 146 2.23 7.36 33.18
N VAL A 147 1.45 8.38 32.81
CA VAL A 147 -0.01 8.30 32.77
C VAL A 147 -0.49 8.37 31.33
N ASP A 148 -0.14 9.44 30.62
CA ASP A 148 -0.57 9.65 29.24
C ASP A 148 0.43 9.04 28.24
N TYR A 149 1.68 8.81 28.68
CA TYR A 149 2.78 8.26 27.88
C TYR A 149 3.02 8.99 26.54
N GLU A 150 2.49 10.20 26.40
CA GLU A 150 2.53 10.98 25.17
C GLU A 150 3.91 11.60 25.00
N SER A 151 4.59 11.29 23.90
CA SER A 151 5.82 11.95 23.47
C SER A 151 5.52 13.15 22.57
N VAL A 152 4.51 13.01 21.71
CA VAL A 152 4.20 13.98 20.66
C VAL A 152 2.69 14.20 20.57
N TYR A 153 2.26 15.42 20.85
CA TYR A 153 0.89 15.86 20.60
C TYR A 153 0.84 16.84 19.42
N ILE A 154 -0.02 16.57 18.43
CA ILE A 154 -0.16 17.39 17.22
C ILE A 154 -1.61 17.84 17.04
N ASP A 155 -1.82 19.15 16.91
CA ASP A 155 -3.16 19.72 16.82
C ASP A 155 -3.22 20.91 15.86
N ALA A 156 -4.46 21.30 15.54
CA ALA A 156 -4.86 22.51 14.85
C ALA A 156 -4.17 22.72 13.50
N GLN A 157 -4.35 21.74 12.60
CA GLN A 157 -3.93 21.80 11.20
C GLN A 157 -2.41 21.94 11.02
N SER A 158 -1.63 21.25 11.86
CA SER A 158 -0.18 21.25 11.77
C SER A 158 0.31 20.36 10.63
N ASN A 159 1.43 20.72 10.02
CA ASN A 159 2.14 19.92 9.03
C ASN A 159 3.51 19.55 9.59
N VAL A 160 3.69 18.28 9.93
CA VAL A 160 4.84 17.81 10.72
C VAL A 160 5.56 16.71 9.96
N ARG A 161 6.89 16.81 9.91
CA ARG A 161 7.76 15.78 9.35
C ARG A 161 8.78 15.37 10.40
N PHE A 162 8.87 14.08 10.66
CA PHE A 162 9.89 13.48 11.52
C PHE A 162 10.88 12.71 10.65
N GLU A 163 12.17 12.91 10.89
CA GLU A 163 13.24 12.27 10.16
C GLU A 163 14.34 11.79 11.10
N ASN A 164 14.78 10.53 11.00
CA ASN A 164 15.93 9.98 11.74
C ASN A 164 15.87 10.22 13.26
N ILE A 165 14.70 10.02 13.88
CA ILE A 165 14.45 10.31 15.30
C ILE A 165 13.63 9.19 15.93
N ALA A 166 13.85 8.93 17.23
CA ALA A 166 13.05 7.99 18.00
C ALA A 166 11.91 8.70 18.75
N LEU A 167 10.73 8.07 18.79
CA LEU A 167 9.61 8.47 19.64
C LEU A 167 9.47 7.45 20.77
N ASP A 168 9.90 7.83 21.97
CA ASP A 168 9.92 6.94 23.14
C ASP A 168 8.55 6.85 23.84
N GLY A 169 7.55 7.52 23.27
CA GLY A 169 6.18 7.59 23.76
C GLY A 169 5.16 7.60 22.62
N ASN A 170 3.89 7.73 22.97
CA ASN A 170 2.79 7.78 22.01
C ASN A 170 2.78 9.08 21.20
N LEU A 171 2.42 8.99 19.92
CA LEU A 171 2.04 10.11 19.08
C LEU A 171 0.51 10.19 18.98
N PHE A 172 -0.04 11.33 19.36
CA PHE A 172 -1.45 11.65 19.16
C PHE A 172 -1.59 12.85 18.23
N ALA A 173 -2.34 12.69 17.14
CA ALA A 173 -2.61 13.77 16.20
C ALA A 173 -4.10 13.98 15.96
N LYS A 174 -4.53 15.25 15.93
CA LYS A 174 -5.91 15.59 15.60
C LYS A 174 -6.09 16.87 14.77
N ASN A 175 -7.36 17.11 14.41
CA ASN A 175 -7.85 18.36 13.83
C ASN A 175 -7.15 18.74 12.52
N SER A 176 -7.19 17.83 11.55
CA SER A 176 -6.69 17.97 10.18
C SER A 176 -5.19 18.22 10.11
N SER A 177 -4.44 17.58 11.00
CA SER A 177 -2.98 17.61 10.99
C SER A 177 -2.42 16.56 10.01
N SER A 178 -1.26 16.85 9.44
CA SER A 178 -0.55 16.01 8.48
C SER A 178 0.81 15.64 9.05
N ILE A 179 1.11 14.35 9.07
CA ILE A 179 2.31 13.78 9.66
C ILE A 179 3.04 12.95 8.60
N ARG A 180 4.36 13.11 8.54
CA ARG A 180 5.22 12.24 7.73
C ARG A 180 6.33 11.66 8.57
N PHE A 181 6.50 10.35 8.47
CA PHE A 181 7.62 9.62 9.05
C PHE A 181 8.60 9.23 7.95
N ASN A 182 9.87 9.58 8.19
CA ASN A 182 11.00 9.12 7.42
C ASN A 182 12.02 8.54 8.41
N ASN A 183 12.18 7.21 8.42
CA ASN A 183 13.09 6.53 9.34
C ASN A 183 12.89 6.93 10.81
N VAL A 184 11.63 6.86 11.26
CA VAL A 184 11.24 7.12 12.65
C VAL A 184 11.22 5.80 13.40
N ALA A 185 11.91 5.74 14.54
CA ALA A 185 11.85 4.57 15.44
C ALA A 185 10.71 4.76 16.44
N LEU A 186 9.86 3.73 16.58
CA LEU A 186 8.79 3.69 17.58
C LEU A 186 9.20 2.80 18.75
N SER A 187 8.72 3.15 19.93
CA SER A 187 8.84 2.34 21.14
C SER A 187 7.74 1.28 21.21
N ASP A 188 8.01 0.21 21.95
CA ASP A 188 7.02 -0.79 22.33
C ASP A 188 5.80 -0.10 22.97
N PRO A 189 4.56 -0.39 22.56
CA PRO A 189 3.42 0.32 23.12
C PRO A 189 3.26 0.02 24.61
N PHE A 190 2.78 1.02 25.34
CA PHE A 190 2.57 0.89 26.78
C PHE A 190 1.35 0.02 27.05
N GLY A 191 1.45 -0.85 28.06
CA GLY A 191 0.30 -1.57 28.57
C GLY A 191 -0.41 -0.78 29.68
N ASP A 192 -1.73 -0.86 29.73
CA ASP A 192 -2.41 -0.70 31.02
C ASP A 192 -2.02 -1.90 31.90
N GLY A 193 -1.97 -1.76 33.23
CA GLY A 193 -1.54 -2.87 34.10
C GLY A 193 -2.38 -4.16 34.01
N GLY A 194 -3.43 -4.20 33.17
CA GLY A 194 -4.27 -5.35 32.85
C GLY A 194 -3.85 -6.11 31.59
N GLY A 195 -2.86 -5.62 30.83
CA GLY A 195 -2.32 -6.27 29.64
C GLY A 195 -2.92 -5.79 28.32
N GLU A 196 -3.78 -4.78 28.33
CA GLU A 196 -4.22 -4.11 27.09
C GLU A 196 -3.16 -3.10 26.65
N LEU A 197 -2.73 -3.18 25.39
CA LEU A 197 -1.75 -2.26 24.82
C LEU A 197 -2.43 -0.98 24.33
N PHE A 198 -1.90 0.17 24.71
CA PHE A 198 -2.26 1.45 24.13
C PHE A 198 -1.72 1.58 22.71
N PHE A 199 -2.41 2.35 21.88
CA PHE A 199 -1.90 2.72 20.56
C PHE A 199 -0.76 3.73 20.71
N ASN A 200 0.42 3.41 20.17
CA ASN A 200 1.54 4.37 20.14
C ASN A 200 1.43 5.35 18.98
N VAL A 201 0.52 5.12 18.02
CA VAL A 201 0.15 6.10 17.01
C VAL A 201 -1.37 6.18 16.90
N GLN A 202 -1.92 7.32 17.30
CA GLN A 202 -3.36 7.56 17.25
C GLN A 202 -3.69 8.82 16.47
N LEU A 203 -4.58 8.67 15.49
CA LEU A 203 -5.01 9.76 14.61
C LEU A 203 -6.51 10.01 14.76
N ASN A 204 -6.90 11.29 14.87
CA ASN A 204 -8.28 11.73 14.89
C ASN A 204 -8.50 12.84 13.85
N THR A 205 -9.18 12.54 12.75
CA THR A 205 -9.34 13.49 11.63
C THR A 205 -7.98 14.00 11.13
N SER A 206 -7.00 13.10 10.92
CA SER A 206 -5.63 13.48 10.54
C SER A 206 -5.04 12.54 9.49
N TYR A 207 -3.93 12.95 8.88
CA TYR A 207 -3.22 12.16 7.87
C TYR A 207 -1.84 11.74 8.37
N LEU A 208 -1.49 10.47 8.20
CA LEU A 208 -0.14 9.95 8.42
C LEU A 208 0.38 9.32 7.13
N ARG A 209 1.65 9.58 6.83
CA ARG A 209 2.38 8.87 5.80
C ARG A 209 3.72 8.36 6.34
N ILE A 210 3.99 7.08 6.17
CA ILE A 210 5.27 6.45 6.51
C ILE A 210 5.99 6.19 5.18
N ASP A 211 7.01 6.99 4.90
CA ASP A 211 7.72 6.97 3.61
C ASP A 211 8.82 5.90 3.56
N GLU A 212 9.56 5.73 4.65
CA GLU A 212 10.68 4.79 4.78
C GLU A 212 10.95 4.43 6.24
N GLY A 213 11.75 3.38 6.45
CA GLY A 213 12.11 2.89 7.78
C GLY A 213 11.41 1.57 8.09
N SER A 214 10.97 1.43 9.34
CA SER A 214 10.33 0.22 9.85
C SER A 214 8.96 0.53 10.47
N VAL A 215 8.05 -0.44 10.43
CA VAL A 215 6.82 -0.49 11.24
C VAL A 215 7.04 -1.25 12.56
N ASP A 216 8.27 -1.58 12.94
CA ASP A 216 8.53 -2.25 14.21
C ASP A 216 7.83 -1.53 15.37
N PHE A 217 7.07 -2.30 16.15
CA PHE A 217 6.23 -1.82 17.27
C PHE A 217 5.08 -0.88 16.90
N LEU A 218 4.79 -0.65 15.62
CA LEU A 218 3.66 0.19 15.22
C LEU A 218 2.35 -0.41 15.73
N ASN A 219 1.69 0.30 16.65
CA ASN A 219 0.33 0.02 17.10
C ASN A 219 -0.55 1.24 16.79
N LEU A 220 -1.24 1.16 15.65
CA LEU A 220 -1.86 2.27 14.96
C LEU A 220 -3.39 2.20 15.01
N ARG A 221 -4.01 3.34 15.38
CA ARG A 221 -5.44 3.57 15.19
C ARG A 221 -5.71 4.85 14.39
N ALA A 222 -6.21 4.67 13.17
CA ALA A 222 -6.75 5.76 12.35
C ALA A 222 -8.24 5.92 12.66
N ASN A 223 -8.65 7.05 13.26
CA ASN A 223 -10.03 7.28 13.67
C ASN A 223 -10.60 8.60 13.13
N ARG A 224 -11.93 8.68 13.02
CA ARG A 224 -12.71 9.90 12.72
C ARG A 224 -12.29 10.59 11.43
N ASN A 225 -12.40 9.90 10.30
CA ASN A 225 -11.97 10.40 8.98
C ASN A 225 -10.46 10.66 8.93
N SER A 226 -9.67 9.73 9.44
CA SER A 226 -8.22 9.76 9.28
C SER A 226 -7.80 8.95 8.05
N THR A 227 -6.63 9.25 7.51
CA THR A 227 -6.05 8.51 6.40
C THR A 227 -4.60 8.16 6.70
N VAL A 228 -4.20 6.92 6.41
CA VAL A 228 -2.83 6.45 6.61
C VAL A 228 -2.30 5.82 5.33
N ASP A 229 -1.08 6.20 4.96
CA ASP A 229 -0.32 5.58 3.88
C ASP A 229 0.99 4.96 4.42
N ILE A 230 1.15 3.64 4.30
CA ILE A 230 2.41 2.92 4.57
C ILE A 230 3.05 2.59 3.22
N LYS A 231 4.18 3.22 2.91
CA LYS A 231 4.79 3.12 1.57
C LYS A 231 5.61 1.86 1.38
N SER A 232 5.80 1.49 0.11
CA SER A 232 6.48 0.25 -0.31
C SER A 232 7.92 0.06 0.18
N GLY A 233 8.58 1.13 0.62
CA GLY A 233 9.94 1.07 1.19
C GLY A 233 10.00 0.73 2.68
N VAL A 234 8.86 0.56 3.35
CA VAL A 234 8.77 0.32 4.79
C VAL A 234 8.71 -1.19 5.07
N GLY A 235 9.54 -1.71 5.98
CA GLY A 235 9.51 -3.12 6.41
C GLY A 235 9.24 -3.28 7.90
N GLY A 236 9.46 -4.48 8.45
CA GLY A 236 9.41 -4.71 9.90
C GLY A 236 8.10 -5.34 10.39
N ASN A 237 7.98 -5.51 11.71
CA ASN A 237 6.87 -6.20 12.36
C ASN A 237 6.05 -5.23 13.22
N GLY A 238 4.94 -4.77 12.67
CA GLY A 238 3.94 -4.01 13.39
C GLY A 238 3.08 -4.90 14.28
N LEU A 239 2.40 -4.26 15.22
CA LEU A 239 1.40 -4.89 16.07
C LEU A 239 0.05 -4.77 15.36
N ASP A 240 -0.76 -3.78 15.73
CA ASP A 240 -2.08 -3.61 15.16
C ASP A 240 -2.14 -2.40 14.21
N VAL A 241 -2.91 -2.56 13.12
CA VAL A 241 -3.30 -1.48 12.22
C VAL A 241 -4.81 -1.46 12.10
N ILE A 242 -5.42 -0.46 12.73
CA ILE A 242 -6.88 -0.34 12.82
C ILE A 242 -7.37 0.90 12.07
N SER A 243 -8.28 0.67 11.13
CA SER A 243 -9.04 1.72 10.42
C SER A 243 -10.44 1.82 11.04
N ASP A 244 -10.77 2.94 11.68
CA ASP A 244 -12.00 3.16 12.45
C ASP A 244 -12.68 4.49 12.10
N GLY A 245 -14.00 4.55 12.27
CA GLY A 245 -14.77 5.78 12.21
C GLY A 245 -14.67 6.49 10.86
N ASN A 246 -14.98 5.78 9.77
CA ASN A 246 -14.91 6.27 8.39
C ASN A 246 -13.49 6.69 7.98
N SER A 247 -12.49 5.91 8.39
CA SER A 247 -11.08 6.13 8.05
C SER A 247 -10.61 5.23 6.91
N SER A 248 -9.43 5.53 6.36
CA SER A 248 -8.79 4.73 5.32
C SER A 248 -7.33 4.43 5.64
N VAL A 249 -6.89 3.20 5.36
CA VAL A 249 -5.48 2.81 5.45
C VAL A 249 -5.05 2.17 4.13
N VAL A 250 -3.90 2.57 3.62
CA VAL A 250 -3.27 2.03 2.41
C VAL A 250 -1.91 1.47 2.77
N ILE A 251 -1.72 0.16 2.57
CA ILE A 251 -0.48 -0.57 2.84
C ILE A 251 0.14 -0.96 1.50
N ASP A 252 0.98 -0.08 0.95
CA ASP A 252 1.70 -0.33 -0.32
C ASP A 252 2.91 -1.27 -0.13
N SER A 253 3.28 -1.59 1.11
CA SER A 253 4.41 -2.46 1.43
C SER A 253 4.04 -3.94 1.42
N THR A 254 4.93 -4.73 0.82
CA THR A 254 4.91 -6.20 0.86
C THR A 254 5.97 -6.77 1.83
N ALA A 255 6.73 -5.91 2.51
CA ALA A 255 7.77 -6.27 3.46
C ALA A 255 7.41 -5.92 4.92
N ALA A 256 6.26 -5.26 5.12
CA ALA A 256 5.69 -5.00 6.43
C ALA A 256 4.78 -6.16 6.83
N GLU A 257 4.95 -6.65 8.04
CA GLU A 257 4.12 -7.69 8.66
C GLU A 257 3.39 -7.10 9.87
N PHE A 258 2.21 -7.63 10.19
CA PHE A 258 1.38 -7.15 11.30
C PHE A 258 0.87 -8.30 12.16
N VAL A 259 0.56 -8.03 13.42
CA VAL A 259 -0.23 -8.97 14.22
C VAL A 259 -1.68 -8.89 13.75
N THR A 260 -2.33 -7.75 13.91
CA THR A 260 -3.74 -7.58 13.49
C THR A 260 -3.90 -6.48 12.47
N VAL A 261 -4.67 -6.75 11.42
CA VAL A 261 -5.20 -5.71 10.54
C VAL A 261 -6.71 -5.71 10.63
N GLU A 262 -7.29 -4.56 10.95
CA GLU A 262 -8.72 -4.48 11.26
C GLU A 262 -9.38 -3.23 10.67
N ALA A 263 -10.50 -3.42 9.97
CA ALA A 263 -11.35 -2.34 9.49
C ALA A 263 -12.71 -2.36 10.19
N ILE A 264 -13.05 -1.29 10.92
CA ILE A 264 -14.27 -1.17 11.72
C ILE A 264 -15.04 0.12 11.42
N SER A 265 -16.34 0.13 11.72
CA SER A 265 -17.18 1.34 11.66
C SER A 265 -17.17 2.07 10.30
N SER A 266 -17.48 1.35 9.22
CA SER A 266 -17.56 1.87 7.85
C SER A 266 -16.23 2.42 7.32
N SER A 267 -15.14 1.71 7.60
CA SER A 267 -13.79 2.09 7.21
C SER A 267 -13.27 1.23 6.07
N PHE A 268 -12.13 1.63 5.51
CA PHE A 268 -11.51 0.97 4.36
C PHE A 268 -10.03 0.65 4.63
N ILE A 269 -9.58 -0.52 4.17
CA ILE A 269 -8.16 -0.87 4.08
C ILE A 269 -7.86 -1.43 2.70
N TYR A 270 -6.79 -0.95 2.07
CA TYR A 270 -6.19 -1.56 0.90
C TYR A 270 -4.76 -2.04 1.19
N SER A 271 -4.38 -3.20 0.66
CA SER A 271 -3.00 -3.68 0.72
C SER A 271 -2.49 -4.23 -0.63
N ALA A 272 -1.27 -3.85 -1.00
CA ALA A 272 -0.57 -4.42 -2.17
C ALA A 272 -0.10 -5.87 -1.94
N GLY A 273 -0.14 -6.35 -0.71
CA GLY A 273 0.24 -7.71 -0.32
C GLY A 273 0.28 -7.80 1.21
N LEU A 274 -0.80 -8.31 1.80
CA LEU A 274 -0.98 -8.33 3.25
C LEU A 274 -0.35 -9.59 3.85
N THR A 275 0.59 -9.40 4.78
CA THR A 275 1.07 -10.46 5.68
C THR A 275 0.71 -10.07 7.11
N ALA A 276 -0.10 -10.89 7.77
CA ALA A 276 -0.46 -10.65 9.17
C ALA A 276 -0.74 -11.94 9.95
N GLU A 277 -0.94 -11.85 11.26
CA GLU A 277 -1.52 -12.97 12.02
C GLU A 277 -3.02 -13.06 11.77
N ALA A 278 -3.74 -11.96 11.96
CA ALA A 278 -5.19 -11.89 11.84
C ALA A 278 -5.66 -10.72 10.95
N LEU A 279 -6.74 -10.98 10.21
CA LEU A 279 -7.47 -9.97 9.43
C LEU A 279 -8.94 -9.94 9.85
N ILE A 280 -9.45 -8.75 10.17
CA ILE A 280 -10.85 -8.56 10.57
C ILE A 280 -11.47 -7.42 9.77
N SER A 281 -12.65 -7.66 9.20
CA SER A 281 -13.48 -6.64 8.57
C SER A 281 -14.85 -6.63 9.22
N GLU A 282 -15.22 -5.52 9.85
CA GLU A 282 -16.51 -5.40 10.54
C GLU A 282 -17.24 -4.06 10.38
N GLY A 283 -18.55 -4.07 10.64
CA GLY A 283 -19.33 -2.84 10.77
C GLY A 283 -19.50 -2.06 9.47
N ASN A 284 -19.84 -2.74 8.37
CA ASN A 284 -19.91 -2.18 7.01
C ASN A 284 -18.56 -1.71 6.45
N SER A 285 -17.45 -2.24 6.96
CA SER A 285 -16.11 -1.93 6.47
C SER A 285 -15.69 -2.88 5.36
N ILE A 286 -14.64 -2.49 4.63
CA ILE A 286 -14.11 -3.24 3.50
C ILE A 286 -12.59 -3.34 3.63
N VAL A 287 -12.06 -4.54 3.40
CA VAL A 287 -10.64 -4.78 3.18
C VAL A 287 -10.43 -5.34 1.78
N GLU A 288 -9.57 -4.68 1.01
CA GLU A 288 -9.14 -5.12 -0.32
C GLU A 288 -7.64 -5.40 -0.33
N ALA A 289 -7.22 -6.47 -1.00
CA ALA A 289 -5.80 -6.77 -1.16
C ALA A 289 -5.46 -7.43 -2.50
N GLU A 290 -4.25 -7.20 -3.00
CA GLU A 290 -3.75 -7.95 -4.17
C GLU A 290 -3.41 -9.41 -3.80
N SER A 291 -2.97 -9.66 -2.57
CA SER A 291 -2.74 -10.98 -2.02
C SER A 291 -2.76 -10.95 -0.50
N ILE A 292 -3.08 -12.07 0.13
CA ILE A 292 -3.17 -12.21 1.59
C ILE A 292 -2.47 -13.48 2.05
N THR A 293 -1.61 -13.35 3.06
CA THR A 293 -1.04 -14.47 3.82
C THR A 293 -1.27 -14.24 5.31
N LEU A 294 -2.00 -15.14 5.95
CA LEU A 294 -2.36 -15.06 7.37
C LEU A 294 -1.88 -16.29 8.13
N SER A 295 -1.14 -16.06 9.23
CA SER A 295 -0.65 -17.16 10.08
C SER A 295 -1.71 -17.68 11.07
N ASN A 296 -2.84 -16.99 11.19
CA ASN A 296 -3.94 -17.42 12.05
C ASN A 296 -5.28 -17.38 11.31
N ARG A 297 -5.99 -16.24 11.32
CA ARG A 297 -7.41 -16.21 10.94
C ARG A 297 -7.81 -15.04 10.05
N ALA A 298 -8.90 -15.20 9.31
CA ALA A 298 -9.61 -14.11 8.65
C ALA A 298 -11.08 -14.09 9.07
N GLU A 299 -11.60 -12.92 9.41
CA GLU A 299 -13.00 -12.76 9.83
C GLU A 299 -13.68 -11.59 9.09
N ALA A 300 -14.82 -11.86 8.48
CA ALA A 300 -15.73 -10.83 7.99
C ALA A 300 -17.05 -10.88 8.80
N TRP A 301 -17.36 -9.82 9.54
CA TRP A 301 -18.44 -9.80 10.51
C TRP A 301 -19.34 -8.57 10.41
N GLY A 302 -20.66 -8.77 10.45
CA GLY A 302 -21.61 -7.65 10.57
C GLY A 302 -21.55 -6.69 9.37
N ASN A 303 -21.88 -7.21 8.19
CA ASN A 303 -21.75 -6.53 6.89
C ASN A 303 -20.30 -6.19 6.49
N GLY A 304 -19.32 -6.93 7.01
CA GLY A 304 -17.92 -6.80 6.59
C GLY A 304 -17.68 -7.39 5.20
N ARG A 305 -16.65 -6.90 4.51
CA ARG A 305 -16.24 -7.45 3.22
C ARG A 305 -14.72 -7.59 3.14
N ILE A 306 -14.27 -8.77 2.73
CA ILE A 306 -12.89 -9.02 2.34
C ILE A 306 -12.87 -9.34 0.83
N ALA A 307 -12.04 -8.64 0.06
CA ALA A 307 -11.85 -8.92 -1.37
C ALA A 307 -10.37 -9.06 -1.70
N VAL A 308 -10.01 -10.14 -2.40
CA VAL A 308 -8.62 -10.46 -2.76
C VAL A 308 -8.52 -10.68 -4.26
N TRP A 309 -7.69 -9.88 -4.93
CA TRP A 309 -7.53 -9.93 -6.39
C TRP A 309 -6.59 -11.05 -6.86
N GLY A 310 -5.75 -11.56 -5.96
CA GLY A 310 -4.85 -12.69 -6.17
C GLY A 310 -5.09 -13.78 -5.12
N ASP A 311 -4.00 -14.39 -4.67
CA ASP A 311 -4.08 -15.56 -3.79
C ASP A 311 -4.34 -15.16 -2.32
N MET A 312 -5.10 -16.00 -1.62
CA MET A 312 -5.36 -15.88 -0.19
C MET A 312 -4.99 -17.18 0.52
N THR A 313 -4.04 -17.12 1.44
CA THR A 313 -3.65 -18.25 2.30
C THR A 313 -3.87 -17.90 3.77
N VAL A 314 -4.61 -18.74 4.49
CA VAL A 314 -4.89 -18.60 5.92
C VAL A 314 -4.52 -19.91 6.61
N SER A 315 -3.70 -19.85 7.66
CA SER A 315 -3.20 -21.09 8.27
C SER A 315 -4.27 -21.82 9.09
N ASN A 316 -5.16 -21.09 9.77
CA ASN A 316 -6.27 -21.64 10.55
C ASN A 316 -7.62 -21.32 9.89
N ASP A 317 -8.47 -20.52 10.52
CA ASP A 317 -9.87 -20.41 10.17
C ASP A 317 -10.21 -19.16 9.36
N VAL A 318 -11.18 -19.33 8.45
CA VAL A 318 -11.86 -18.22 7.77
C VAL A 318 -13.33 -18.24 8.17
N GLU A 319 -13.80 -17.16 8.81
CA GLU A 319 -15.18 -17.01 9.26
C GLU A 319 -15.88 -15.84 8.55
N ILE A 320 -17.06 -16.11 7.98
CA ILE A 320 -17.86 -15.12 7.25
C ILE A 320 -19.27 -15.10 7.85
N LEU A 321 -19.58 -14.04 8.60
CA LEU A 321 -20.69 -14.05 9.53
C LEU A 321 -21.52 -12.77 9.44
N LYS A 322 -22.83 -12.91 9.61
CA LYS A 322 -23.82 -11.81 9.72
C LYS A 322 -23.82 -10.89 8.50
N SER A 323 -24.34 -11.40 7.38
CA SER A 323 -24.50 -10.67 6.12
C SER A 323 -23.19 -10.12 5.56
N SER A 324 -22.09 -10.81 5.83
CA SER A 324 -20.75 -10.42 5.36
C SER A 324 -20.38 -11.16 4.09
N SER A 325 -19.30 -10.75 3.44
CA SER A 325 -18.87 -11.39 2.21
C SER A 325 -17.36 -11.55 2.10
N ILE A 326 -16.93 -12.63 1.44
CA ILE A 326 -15.56 -12.77 0.94
C ILE A 326 -15.55 -13.02 -0.56
N VAL A 327 -14.59 -12.43 -1.26
CA VAL A 327 -14.30 -12.72 -2.67
C VAL A 327 -12.79 -12.92 -2.82
N VAL A 328 -12.38 -14.01 -3.47
CA VAL A 328 -10.97 -14.28 -3.80
C VAL A 328 -10.88 -14.70 -5.25
N ASP A 329 -10.18 -13.93 -6.08
CA ASP A 329 -10.05 -14.20 -7.52
C ASP A 329 -8.96 -15.25 -7.82
N GLY A 330 -7.91 -15.30 -7.00
CA GLY A 330 -6.82 -16.28 -7.09
C GLY A 330 -7.12 -17.60 -6.37
N ASP A 331 -6.05 -18.35 -6.07
CA ASP A 331 -6.16 -19.58 -5.29
C ASP A 331 -6.42 -19.25 -3.81
N PHE A 332 -7.34 -20.01 -3.20
CA PHE A 332 -7.70 -19.89 -1.80
C PHE A 332 -7.27 -21.14 -1.02
N SER A 333 -6.60 -20.91 0.11
CA SER A 333 -6.30 -21.96 1.08
C SER A 333 -6.60 -21.50 2.51
N ALA A 334 -7.26 -22.36 3.27
CA ALA A 334 -7.48 -22.18 4.70
C ALA A 334 -7.24 -23.49 5.48
N GLY A 335 -7.09 -23.41 6.79
CA GLY A 335 -7.32 -24.55 7.69
C GLY A 335 -8.77 -25.00 7.61
N THR A 336 -9.70 -24.13 7.99
CA THR A 336 -11.15 -24.36 7.93
C THR A 336 -11.89 -23.17 7.31
N LEU A 337 -13.08 -23.41 6.75
CA LEU A 337 -13.91 -22.38 6.13
C LEU A 337 -15.33 -22.43 6.67
N LYS A 338 -15.81 -21.32 7.21
CA LYS A 338 -17.13 -21.21 7.81
C LYS A 338 -17.88 -20.00 7.27
N CYS A 339 -19.14 -20.22 6.91
CA CYS A 339 -20.01 -19.15 6.44
C CYS A 339 -21.42 -19.28 7.02
N GLN A 340 -21.91 -18.23 7.67
CA GLN A 340 -23.21 -18.24 8.34
C GLN A 340 -23.97 -16.91 8.27
N PHE A 341 -25.28 -16.99 8.52
CA PHE A 341 -26.18 -15.86 8.74
C PHE A 341 -26.31 -14.94 7.52
N SER A 342 -26.83 -15.49 6.41
CA SER A 342 -27.06 -14.75 5.16
C SER A 342 -25.80 -14.11 4.55
N SER A 343 -24.64 -14.68 4.84
CA SER A 343 -23.35 -14.25 4.29
C SER A 343 -23.10 -14.90 2.92
N SER A 344 -22.11 -14.41 2.18
CA SER A 344 -21.74 -14.98 0.89
C SER A 344 -20.24 -15.16 0.70
N MET A 345 -19.87 -16.10 -0.16
CA MET A 345 -18.47 -16.33 -0.53
C MET A 345 -18.34 -16.66 -2.00
N GLN A 346 -17.28 -16.15 -2.64
CA GLN A 346 -16.97 -16.43 -4.02
C GLN A 346 -15.47 -16.67 -4.17
N PHE A 347 -15.10 -17.83 -4.71
CA PHE A 347 -13.73 -18.19 -5.00
C PHE A 347 -13.59 -18.39 -6.51
N GLY A 348 -12.81 -17.55 -7.19
CA GLY A 348 -12.64 -17.57 -8.64
C GLY A 348 -11.82 -18.75 -9.14
N ASN A 349 -10.91 -19.28 -8.31
CA ASN A 349 -9.99 -20.35 -8.67
C ASN A 349 -10.05 -21.54 -7.69
N ASN A 350 -8.92 -22.18 -7.38
CA ASN A 350 -8.92 -23.40 -6.59
C ASN A 350 -9.14 -23.12 -5.10
N VAL A 351 -9.83 -24.03 -4.42
CA VAL A 351 -10.11 -23.95 -2.99
C VAL A 351 -9.53 -25.16 -2.28
N THR A 352 -8.73 -24.94 -1.24
CA THR A 352 -8.17 -26.01 -0.41
C THR A 352 -8.42 -25.74 1.07
N THR A 353 -9.00 -26.71 1.78
CA THR A 353 -8.97 -26.74 3.26
C THR A 353 -7.94 -27.75 3.74
N THR A 354 -7.23 -27.44 4.82
CA THR A 354 -6.10 -28.26 5.31
C THR A 354 -6.32 -28.89 6.68
N ALA A 355 -7.37 -28.49 7.39
CA ALA A 355 -7.70 -28.97 8.73
C ALA A 355 -9.20 -29.27 8.89
N ALA A 356 -9.56 -29.79 10.06
CA ALA A 356 -10.94 -29.96 10.51
C ALA A 356 -11.27 -28.93 11.60
N PHE A 357 -12.55 -28.66 11.85
CA PHE A 357 -12.96 -27.85 13.00
C PHE A 357 -12.54 -28.55 14.30
N ASP A 358 -12.13 -27.75 15.30
CA ASP A 358 -11.74 -28.22 16.63
C ASP A 358 -12.92 -28.87 17.38
N TYR A 359 -14.13 -28.34 17.17
CA TYR A 359 -15.38 -28.89 17.70
C TYR A 359 -15.97 -30.03 16.87
N ASP A 360 -15.48 -30.25 15.65
CA ASP A 360 -15.93 -31.31 14.75
C ASP A 360 -14.81 -31.78 13.81
N SER A 361 -14.19 -32.90 14.18
CA SER A 361 -13.10 -33.51 13.42
C SER A 361 -13.51 -34.07 12.05
N THR A 362 -14.80 -34.07 11.71
CA THR A 362 -15.33 -34.62 10.46
C THR A 362 -15.65 -33.57 9.41
N THR A 363 -15.52 -32.29 9.76
CA THR A 363 -15.92 -31.17 8.92
C THR A 363 -14.77 -30.19 8.73
N SER A 364 -14.56 -29.74 7.49
CA SER A 364 -13.59 -28.68 7.16
C SER A 364 -14.25 -27.45 6.53
N VAL A 365 -15.49 -27.60 6.06
CA VAL A 365 -16.32 -26.54 5.47
C VAL A 365 -17.72 -26.57 6.10
N ASP A 366 -18.14 -25.48 6.73
CA ASP A 366 -19.44 -25.33 7.40
C ASP A 366 -20.22 -24.15 6.80
N ILE A 367 -21.29 -24.44 6.05
CA ILE A 367 -22.10 -23.46 5.31
C ILE A 367 -23.54 -23.51 5.78
N HIS A 368 -23.94 -22.58 6.63
CA HIS A 368 -25.19 -22.69 7.38
C HIS A 368 -25.99 -21.38 7.41
N LYS A 369 -27.24 -21.47 7.88
CA LYS A 369 -28.10 -20.31 8.21
C LYS A 369 -28.21 -19.29 7.06
N GLY A 370 -28.46 -19.78 5.84
CA GLY A 370 -28.68 -18.92 4.68
C GLY A 370 -27.41 -18.46 3.97
N CYS A 371 -26.26 -19.11 4.18
CA CYS A 371 -25.05 -18.75 3.46
C CYS A 371 -25.07 -19.28 2.01
N PHE A 372 -24.51 -18.50 1.07
CA PHE A 372 -24.34 -18.89 -0.33
C PHE A 372 -22.87 -18.83 -0.75
N GLY A 373 -22.36 -19.91 -1.34
CA GLY A 373 -20.98 -20.01 -1.82
C GLY A 373 -20.88 -20.48 -3.27
N GLU A 374 -19.89 -19.96 -3.99
CA GLU A 374 -19.50 -20.37 -5.34
C GLU A 374 -18.00 -20.66 -5.42
N ILE A 375 -17.63 -21.77 -6.07
CA ILE A 375 -16.24 -22.14 -6.38
C ILE A 375 -16.07 -22.27 -7.89
N GLY A 376 -15.23 -21.41 -8.46
CA GLY A 376 -14.93 -21.34 -9.88
C GLY A 376 -13.98 -22.45 -10.36
N GLY A 377 -12.99 -22.79 -9.55
CA GLY A 377 -11.95 -23.77 -9.87
C GLY A 377 -12.18 -25.17 -9.28
N THR A 378 -11.08 -25.89 -9.02
CA THR A 378 -11.13 -27.19 -8.35
C THR A 378 -11.16 -27.03 -6.84
N TYR A 379 -11.69 -28.02 -6.12
CA TYR A 379 -11.73 -28.02 -4.67
C TYR A 379 -11.12 -29.28 -4.07
N SER A 380 -10.40 -29.11 -2.97
CA SER A 380 -9.82 -30.19 -2.17
C SER A 380 -10.08 -29.92 -0.69
N PHE A 381 -11.03 -30.63 -0.10
CA PHE A 381 -11.39 -30.47 1.30
C PHE A 381 -10.71 -31.53 2.16
N ASN A 382 -10.07 -31.12 3.26
CA ASN A 382 -9.39 -32.04 4.18
C ASN A 382 -10.37 -33.06 4.79
N GLN A 383 -11.56 -32.57 5.15
CA GLN A 383 -12.67 -33.34 5.70
C GLN A 383 -13.97 -33.00 4.98
N GLY A 384 -15.09 -33.51 5.49
CA GLY A 384 -16.41 -33.30 4.91
C GLY A 384 -16.84 -31.83 4.82
N VAL A 385 -17.85 -31.63 3.98
CA VAL A 385 -18.59 -30.37 3.81
C VAL A 385 -19.96 -30.54 4.45
N VAL A 386 -20.36 -29.58 5.27
CA VAL A 386 -21.72 -29.52 5.81
C VAL A 386 -22.43 -28.31 5.22
N VAL A 387 -23.54 -28.56 4.52
CA VAL A 387 -24.43 -27.52 4.00
C VAL A 387 -25.76 -27.60 4.73
N GLY A 388 -26.00 -26.59 5.58
CA GLY A 388 -27.19 -26.48 6.41
C GLY A 388 -28.41 -25.95 5.65
N PRO A 389 -29.58 -25.91 6.30
CA PRO A 389 -30.82 -25.45 5.68
C PRO A 389 -30.71 -24.06 5.05
N LEU A 390 -31.40 -23.87 3.92
CA LEU A 390 -31.48 -22.61 3.17
C LEU A 390 -30.13 -22.07 2.69
N SER A 391 -29.10 -22.90 2.69
CA SER A 391 -27.73 -22.54 2.30
C SER A 391 -27.34 -23.34 1.06
N SER A 392 -26.36 -22.87 0.28
CA SER A 392 -25.88 -23.60 -0.89
C SER A 392 -24.39 -23.38 -1.13
N LEU A 393 -23.74 -24.41 -1.67
CA LEU A 393 -22.40 -24.35 -2.22
C LEU A 393 -22.44 -24.94 -3.62
N ILE A 394 -22.00 -24.18 -4.62
CA ILE A 394 -22.01 -24.62 -6.02
C ILE A 394 -20.62 -24.53 -6.65
N ASP A 395 -20.40 -25.36 -7.68
CA ASP A 395 -19.24 -25.24 -8.56
C ASP A 395 -19.52 -24.34 -9.79
N SER A 396 -18.49 -24.12 -10.62
CA SER A 396 -18.59 -23.34 -11.87
C SER A 396 -19.53 -23.93 -12.94
N GLN A 397 -20.00 -25.16 -12.74
CA GLN A 397 -20.99 -25.82 -13.58
C GLN A 397 -22.41 -25.74 -13.00
N TRP A 398 -22.60 -24.98 -11.91
CA TRP A 398 -23.86 -24.84 -11.19
C TRP A 398 -24.33 -26.14 -10.54
N ASN A 399 -23.42 -27.09 -10.30
CA ASN A 399 -23.74 -28.30 -9.55
C ASN A 399 -23.58 -28.03 -8.06
N GLU A 400 -24.50 -28.56 -7.25
CA GLU A 400 -24.37 -28.53 -5.80
C GLU A 400 -23.17 -29.38 -5.36
N ILE A 401 -22.24 -28.73 -4.64
CA ILE A 401 -21.18 -29.39 -3.91
C ILE A 401 -21.81 -29.94 -2.63
N ASN A 402 -22.29 -31.17 -2.75
CA ASN A 402 -22.99 -31.84 -1.66
C ASN A 402 -22.02 -32.37 -0.61
N SER A 403 -22.54 -32.55 0.61
CA SER A 403 -21.84 -33.31 1.63
C SER A 403 -21.43 -34.67 1.07
N THR A 404 -20.19 -35.07 1.28
CA THR A 404 -19.86 -36.50 1.18
C THR A 404 -20.83 -37.24 2.10
N PRO A 405 -21.63 -38.20 1.60
CA PRO A 405 -22.44 -39.03 2.46
C PRO A 405 -21.49 -39.70 3.45
N GLN A 406 -21.84 -39.64 4.73
CA GLN A 406 -21.12 -40.36 5.78
C GLN A 406 -21.03 -41.87 5.49
#